data_AF-A0A843SYA2-F1
#
_entry.id   AF-A0A843SYA2-F1
#
_cell.length_a   1.000
_cell.length_b   1.000
_cell.length_c   1.000
_cell.angle_alpha   90.00
_cell.angle_beta   90.00
_cell.angle_gamma   90.00
#
_symmetry.space_group_name_H-M   'P 1'
#
loop_
_entity.id
_entity.type
_entity.pdbx_description
1 polymer ?
#
loop_
_entity_poly.entity_id
_entity_poly.type
_entity_poly.pdbx_seq_one_letter_code
_entity_poly.pdbx_strand_id
1 'polypeptide(L)'
;MRAGLRFFRLVPLSAVLLACSDTSGPSDNGPPDGLITISGTIDNRTEATIPENTRLLLVWGVSATSPDYTYVFGEGTIDRNNGTFELVLEEPPPSAALNADALGVGVIAATTNTTVSTGDDIEIVPPSEIVGATGCCGVIYVKDSNVATTVRPWAEAFAPGYTVGVGEDVPGSSYDKFVPADASDVVLIIDEVTNIELVNWS
;
A
#
# COMPACT_ATOMS: atom_id res chain seq x y z
N MET A 1 -37.98 50.77 21.94
CA MET A 1 -37.12 49.74 22.56
C MET A 1 -36.75 48.73 21.49
N ARG A 2 -35.45 48.51 21.27
CA ARG A 2 -34.90 47.75 20.13
C ARG A 2 -34.98 46.25 20.35
N ALA A 3 -35.48 45.53 19.35
CA ALA A 3 -35.43 44.08 19.25
C ALA A 3 -33.98 43.61 19.02
N GLY A 4 -33.50 42.70 19.87
CA GLY A 4 -32.19 42.08 19.76
C GLY A 4 -32.21 40.92 18.76
N LEU A 5 -31.57 41.15 17.63
CA LEU A 5 -31.29 40.17 16.57
C LEU A 5 -30.26 39.16 17.09
N ARG A 6 -30.66 37.91 17.39
CA ARG A 6 -29.72 36.82 17.65
C ARG A 6 -29.33 36.18 16.31
N PHE A 7 -28.16 36.56 15.82
CA PHE A 7 -27.45 35.84 14.76
C PHE A 7 -27.14 34.41 15.26
N PHE A 8 -27.84 33.41 14.72
CA PHE A 8 -27.33 32.04 14.72
C PHE A 8 -26.16 32.00 13.74
N ARG A 9 -24.94 31.90 14.26
CA ARG A 9 -23.76 31.62 13.43
C ARG A 9 -23.91 30.21 12.87
N LEU A 10 -23.85 30.11 11.53
CA LEU A 10 -23.55 28.86 10.84
C LEU A 10 -22.27 28.28 11.45
N VAL A 11 -22.34 27.02 11.87
CA VAL A 11 -21.16 26.20 12.12
C VAL A 11 -20.57 25.88 10.75
N PRO A 12 -19.32 26.28 10.42
CA PRO A 12 -18.66 25.72 9.26
C PRO A 12 -18.37 24.25 9.60
N LEU A 13 -19.06 23.37 8.88
CA LEU A 13 -18.73 21.96 8.79
C LEU A 13 -17.40 21.89 8.02
N SER A 14 -16.28 22.00 8.73
CA SER A 14 -14.97 21.74 8.17
C SER A 14 -14.97 20.29 7.69
N ALA A 15 -14.93 20.11 6.37
CA ALA A 15 -14.63 18.84 5.76
C ALA A 15 -13.24 18.41 6.27
N VAL A 16 -13.20 17.29 6.98
CA VAL A 16 -11.95 16.57 7.25
C VAL A 16 -11.54 15.97 5.90
N LEU A 17 -10.73 16.72 5.15
CA LEU A 17 -9.94 16.15 4.06
C LEU A 17 -8.84 15.34 4.75
N LEU A 18 -9.03 14.02 4.83
CA LEU A 18 -7.95 13.07 5.08
C LEU A 18 -7.08 13.08 3.82
N ALA A 19 -6.19 14.06 3.69
CA ALA A 19 -5.00 13.85 2.87
C ALA A 19 -4.14 12.78 3.60
N CYS A 20 -3.52 11.84 2.87
CA CYS A 20 -2.51 10.95 3.45
C CYS A 20 -1.51 11.84 4.21
N SER A 21 -1.45 11.73 5.54
CA SER A 21 -0.81 12.73 6.39
C SER A 21 0.71 12.78 6.24
N ASP A 22 1.28 14.00 6.33
CA ASP A 22 2.70 14.29 6.48
C ASP A 22 3.31 13.49 7.65
N THR A 23 3.99 12.39 7.34
CA THR A 23 4.77 11.65 8.33
C THR A 23 6.24 11.84 8.00
N SER A 24 6.95 12.60 8.83
CA SER A 24 8.40 12.79 8.77
C SER A 24 9.07 11.81 9.73
N GLY A 25 9.56 10.70 9.20
CA GLY A 25 10.46 9.76 9.87
C GLY A 25 11.73 9.55 9.03
N PRO A 26 12.90 9.25 9.64
CA PRO A 26 14.13 9.05 8.89
C PRO A 26 14.02 7.81 8.00
N SER A 27 14.30 8.00 6.71
CA SER A 27 14.40 6.95 5.70
C SER A 27 15.56 6.00 6.04
N ASP A 28 15.24 4.77 6.45
CA ASP A 28 16.21 3.69 6.43
C ASP A 28 16.20 3.10 5.03
N ASN A 29 17.25 3.40 4.26
CA ASN A 29 17.47 2.77 2.96
C ASN A 29 17.62 1.27 3.23
N GLY A 30 16.67 0.47 2.76
CA GLY A 30 16.59 -0.96 3.01
C GLY A 30 17.91 -1.71 2.73
N PRO A 31 18.07 -2.93 3.26
CA PRO A 31 19.34 -3.64 3.20
C PRO A 31 19.85 -3.77 1.75
N PRO A 32 21.14 -3.54 1.50
CA PRO A 32 21.75 -3.92 0.25
C PRO A 32 21.85 -5.45 0.26
N ASP A 33 20.80 -6.11 -0.26
CA ASP A 33 20.72 -7.51 -0.68
C ASP A 33 19.31 -8.05 -0.40
N GLY A 34 18.32 -7.60 -1.19
CA GLY A 34 17.09 -8.35 -1.50
C GLY A 34 16.17 -8.81 -0.36
N LEU A 35 16.53 -8.57 0.90
CA LEU A 35 15.86 -9.08 2.09
C LEU A 35 15.22 -7.90 2.82
N ILE A 36 13.91 -7.96 3.04
CA ILE A 36 13.22 -7.03 3.92
C ILE A 36 12.18 -7.79 4.75
N THR A 37 12.02 -7.35 6.00
CA THR A 37 10.86 -7.68 6.81
C THR A 37 9.99 -6.45 6.88
N ILE A 38 8.74 -6.58 6.40
CA ILE A 38 7.71 -5.55 6.49
C ILE A 38 6.75 -6.00 7.58
N SER A 39 6.47 -5.12 8.52
CA SER A 39 5.61 -5.41 9.67
C SER A 39 4.86 -4.17 10.11
N GLY A 40 3.84 -4.40 10.93
CA GLY A 40 3.16 -3.32 11.62
C GLY A 40 1.83 -3.76 12.22
N THR A 41 0.89 -2.83 12.30
CA THR A 41 -0.35 -3.00 13.05
C THR A 41 -1.56 -3.22 12.15
N ILE A 42 -2.62 -3.76 12.74
CA ILE A 42 -3.89 -4.02 12.08
C ILE A 42 -4.95 -3.02 12.57
N ASP A 43 -5.47 -2.21 11.65
CA ASP A 43 -6.64 -1.36 11.86
C ASP A 43 -7.89 -2.11 11.39
N ASN A 44 -8.60 -2.76 12.33
CA ASN A 44 -9.82 -3.50 12.01
C ASN A 44 -11.07 -2.64 12.15
N ARG A 45 -11.45 -1.97 11.06
CA ARG A 45 -12.58 -1.04 10.99
C ARG A 45 -13.94 -1.74 11.00
N THR A 46 -13.98 -3.00 10.60
CA THR A 46 -15.22 -3.78 10.60
C THR A 46 -15.65 -4.22 12.00
N GLU A 47 -14.74 -4.20 12.98
CA GLU A 47 -14.89 -4.79 14.32
C GLU A 47 -15.23 -6.29 14.33
N ALA A 48 -15.31 -6.94 13.16
CA ALA A 48 -15.59 -8.36 13.03
C ALA A 48 -14.33 -9.19 13.29
N THR A 49 -14.51 -10.43 13.73
CA THR A 49 -13.38 -11.37 13.89
C THR A 49 -12.70 -11.61 12.52
N ILE A 50 -11.39 -11.36 12.46
CA ILE A 50 -10.58 -11.69 11.28
C ILE A 50 -10.58 -13.23 11.09
N PRO A 51 -11.05 -13.77 9.96
CA PRO A 51 -11.10 -15.22 9.72
C PRO A 51 -9.76 -15.92 9.96
N GLU A 52 -9.77 -17.14 10.50
CA GLU A 52 -8.55 -17.89 10.84
C GLU A 52 -7.67 -18.21 9.62
N ASN A 53 -8.29 -18.37 8.45
CA ASN A 53 -7.61 -18.63 7.20
C ASN A 53 -7.15 -17.36 6.45
N THR A 54 -7.30 -16.17 7.03
CA THR A 54 -6.75 -14.95 6.43
C THR A 54 -5.22 -15.02 6.36
N ARG A 55 -4.67 -14.81 5.17
CA ARG A 55 -3.25 -14.69 4.86
C ARG A 55 -2.97 -13.36 4.16
N LEU A 56 -1.70 -12.97 4.09
CA LEU A 56 -1.28 -11.79 3.36
C LEU A 56 -0.63 -12.17 2.04
N LEU A 57 -0.98 -11.46 0.98
CA LEU A 57 -0.35 -11.55 -0.33
C LEU A 57 0.23 -10.19 -0.68
N LEU A 58 1.45 -10.17 -1.21
CA LEU A 58 1.97 -8.98 -1.86
C LEU A 58 1.60 -9.01 -3.35
N VAL A 59 0.80 -8.01 -3.75
CA VAL A 59 0.21 -7.89 -5.08
C VAL A 59 0.91 -6.75 -5.81
N TRP A 60 1.63 -7.07 -6.88
CA TRP A 60 2.38 -6.12 -7.69
C TRP A 60 1.51 -5.58 -8.82
N GLY A 61 1.44 -4.25 -8.98
CA GLY A 61 0.77 -3.60 -10.10
C GLY A 61 1.74 -3.39 -11.27
N VAL A 62 1.36 -3.87 -12.46
CA VAL A 62 2.17 -3.77 -13.68
C VAL A 62 1.41 -3.01 -14.75
N SER A 63 1.85 -1.78 -15.02
CA SER A 63 1.27 -0.83 -16.00
C SER A 63 2.24 -0.47 -17.13
N ALA A 64 3.43 -1.08 -17.16
CA ALA A 64 4.38 -0.90 -18.26
C ALA A 64 3.99 -1.68 -19.54
N THR A 65 3.02 -2.56 -19.46
CA THR A 65 2.47 -3.35 -20.58
C THR A 65 1.02 -2.97 -20.83
N SER A 66 0.45 -3.43 -21.95
CA SER A 66 -0.99 -3.32 -22.21
C SER A 66 -1.56 -4.71 -22.53
N PRO A 67 -2.60 -5.17 -21.80
CA PRO A 67 -3.27 -4.49 -20.68
C PRO A 67 -2.38 -4.38 -19.42
N ASP A 68 -2.77 -3.51 -18.50
CA ASP A 68 -2.31 -3.52 -17.12
C ASP A 68 -2.77 -4.82 -16.45
N TYR A 69 -2.00 -5.32 -15.50
CA TYR A 69 -2.33 -6.54 -14.75
C TYR A 69 -1.72 -6.52 -13.35
N THR A 70 -2.12 -7.49 -12.53
CA THR A 70 -1.46 -7.71 -11.23
C THR A 70 -0.69 -9.03 -11.20
N TYR A 71 0.33 -9.08 -10.36
CA TYR A 71 1.14 -10.28 -10.15
C TYR A 71 1.28 -10.55 -8.66
N VAL A 72 0.91 -11.73 -8.19
CA VAL A 72 1.12 -12.13 -6.79
C VAL A 72 2.55 -12.65 -6.60
N PHE A 73 3.30 -12.05 -5.68
CA PHE A 73 4.61 -12.55 -5.25
C PHE A 73 4.96 -12.02 -3.88
N GLY A 74 5.14 -12.93 -2.92
CA GLY A 74 5.36 -12.62 -1.50
C GLY A 74 4.13 -12.97 -0.67
N GLU A 75 4.35 -13.61 0.46
CA GLU A 75 3.30 -14.03 1.39
C GLU A 75 3.71 -13.72 2.82
N GLY A 76 2.73 -13.24 3.59
CA GLY A 76 2.91 -12.86 4.99
C GLY A 76 1.90 -13.52 5.91
N THR A 77 2.09 -13.29 7.20
CA THR A 77 1.27 -13.85 8.28
C THR A 77 0.62 -12.76 9.11
N ILE A 78 -0.47 -13.12 9.78
CA ILE A 78 -1.26 -12.26 10.66
C ILE A 78 -1.25 -12.85 12.06
N ASP A 79 -0.79 -12.08 13.04
CA ASP A 79 -0.98 -12.35 14.47
C ASP A 79 -2.22 -11.60 14.97
N ARG A 80 -3.35 -12.31 14.97
CA ARG A 80 -4.65 -11.77 15.37
C ARG A 80 -4.72 -11.43 16.86
N ASN A 81 -3.94 -12.11 17.69
CA ASN A 81 -3.97 -11.90 19.14
C ASN A 81 -3.26 -10.61 19.52
N ASN A 82 -2.19 -10.29 18.80
CA ASN A 82 -1.41 -9.07 19.01
C ASN A 82 -1.84 -7.91 18.09
N GLY A 83 -2.71 -8.17 17.10
CA GLY A 83 -3.16 -7.15 16.16
C GLY A 83 -2.04 -6.67 15.24
N THR A 84 -1.15 -7.59 14.85
CA THR A 84 0.05 -7.29 14.06
C THR A 84 0.17 -8.21 12.86
N PHE A 85 0.99 -7.84 11.90
CA PHE A 85 1.31 -8.67 10.76
C PHE A 85 2.79 -8.60 10.39
N GLU A 86 3.24 -9.57 9.60
CA GLU A 86 4.61 -9.64 9.08
C GLU A 86 4.62 -10.23 7.67
N LEU A 87 5.44 -9.65 6.80
CA LEU A 87 5.77 -10.13 5.46
C LEU A 87 7.29 -10.14 5.33
N VAL A 88 7.87 -11.30 5.05
CA VAL A 88 9.31 -11.47 4.84
C VAL A 88 9.55 -11.72 3.35
N LEU A 89 10.34 -10.89 2.71
CA LEU A 89 10.72 -11.02 1.31
C LEU A 89 12.20 -11.35 1.27
N GLU A 90 12.53 -12.57 0.84
CA GLU A 90 13.91 -13.10 0.84
C GLU A 90 14.52 -13.17 -0.56
N GLU A 91 13.69 -13.02 -1.58
CA GLU A 91 14.08 -13.08 -2.98
C GLU A 91 13.54 -11.84 -3.70
N PRO A 92 14.27 -11.32 -4.71
CA PRO A 92 13.76 -10.24 -5.53
C PRO A 92 12.50 -10.69 -6.29
N PRO A 93 11.58 -9.76 -6.61
CA PRO A 93 10.40 -10.12 -7.38
C PRO A 93 10.80 -10.52 -8.81
N PRO A 94 10.07 -11.44 -9.44
CA PRO A 94 10.35 -11.84 -10.81
C PRO A 94 10.13 -10.67 -11.78
N SER A 95 10.76 -10.71 -12.96
CA SER A 95 10.60 -9.66 -13.99
C SER A 95 9.14 -9.39 -14.39
N ALA A 96 8.27 -10.40 -14.28
CA ALA A 96 6.84 -10.27 -14.55
C ALA A 96 6.08 -9.44 -13.49
N ALA A 97 6.67 -9.19 -12.32
CA ALA A 97 6.13 -8.30 -11.30
C ALA A 97 6.69 -6.87 -11.40
N LEU A 98 7.51 -6.58 -12.42
CA LEU A 98 8.25 -5.33 -12.55
C LEU A 98 7.83 -4.53 -13.78
N ASN A 99 7.60 -3.24 -13.56
CA ASN A 99 7.42 -2.25 -14.61
C ASN A 99 8.76 -1.99 -15.31
N ALA A 100 8.78 -2.22 -16.63
CA ALA A 100 9.98 -2.14 -17.47
C ALA A 100 11.17 -2.99 -16.95
N ASP A 101 10.89 -4.11 -16.26
CA ASP A 101 11.90 -4.93 -15.57
C ASP A 101 12.82 -4.11 -14.63
N ALA A 102 12.28 -3.02 -14.04
CA ALA A 102 13.07 -2.07 -13.26
C ALA A 102 12.42 -1.63 -11.95
N LEU A 103 11.10 -1.42 -11.94
CA LEU A 103 10.36 -0.88 -10.79
C LEU A 103 9.17 -1.77 -10.42
N GLY A 104 9.17 -2.27 -9.19
CA GLY A 104 8.04 -2.95 -8.59
C GLY A 104 7.29 -1.99 -7.67
N VAL A 105 5.96 -1.98 -7.77
CA VAL A 105 5.06 -1.31 -6.84
C VAL A 105 4.01 -2.31 -6.40
N GLY A 106 3.98 -2.64 -5.12
CA GLY A 106 3.09 -3.66 -4.58
C GLY A 106 2.25 -3.16 -3.41
N VAL A 107 1.07 -3.75 -3.25
CA VAL A 107 0.16 -3.55 -2.12
C VAL A 107 0.04 -4.86 -1.36
N ILE A 108 0.05 -4.81 -0.04
CA ILE A 108 -0.20 -5.99 0.79
C ILE A 108 -1.71 -6.14 0.93
N ALA A 109 -2.26 -7.23 0.40
CA ALA A 109 -3.68 -7.58 0.49
C ALA A 109 -3.90 -8.70 1.51
N ALA A 110 -4.91 -8.57 2.35
CA ALA A 110 -5.39 -9.64 3.22
C ALA A 110 -6.52 -10.39 2.52
N THR A 111 -6.39 -11.71 2.42
CA THR A 111 -7.40 -12.55 1.77
C THR A 111 -7.66 -13.85 2.53
N THR A 112 -8.88 -14.36 2.44
CA THR A 112 -9.25 -15.70 2.88
C THR A 112 -9.11 -16.74 1.77
N ASN A 113 -8.78 -16.32 0.55
CA ASN A 113 -8.56 -17.22 -0.57
C ASN A 113 -7.27 -18.02 -0.36
N THR A 114 -7.38 -19.34 -0.50
CA THR A 114 -6.25 -20.27 -0.32
C THR A 114 -5.73 -20.86 -1.63
N THR A 115 -6.35 -20.50 -2.75
CA THR A 115 -6.01 -21.05 -4.08
C THR A 115 -5.02 -20.19 -4.85
N VAL A 116 -5.00 -18.87 -4.58
CA VAL A 116 -4.07 -17.95 -5.23
C VAL A 116 -2.64 -18.19 -4.77
N SER A 117 -1.73 -18.18 -5.74
CA SER A 117 -0.33 -18.52 -5.60
C SER A 117 0.55 -17.52 -6.36
N THR A 118 1.86 -17.67 -6.21
CA THR A 118 2.83 -16.83 -6.93
C THR A 118 2.61 -16.90 -8.44
N GLY A 119 2.52 -15.74 -9.07
CA GLY A 119 2.35 -15.57 -10.51
C GLY A 119 0.90 -15.55 -10.99
N ASP A 120 -0.05 -15.74 -10.09
CA ASP A 120 -1.46 -15.49 -10.38
C ASP A 120 -1.77 -13.99 -10.38
N ASP A 121 -2.84 -13.63 -11.07
CA ASP A 121 -3.46 -12.30 -11.00
C ASP A 121 -4.44 -12.26 -9.82
N ILE A 122 -4.40 -11.22 -8.98
CA ILE A 122 -5.31 -11.07 -7.86
C ILE A 122 -6.77 -10.98 -8.30
N GLU A 123 -7.05 -10.57 -9.54
CA GLU A 123 -8.41 -10.47 -10.08
C GLU A 123 -9.16 -11.81 -10.13
N ILE A 124 -8.44 -12.94 -10.02
CA ILE A 124 -9.09 -14.26 -9.88
C ILE A 124 -9.72 -14.46 -8.50
N VAL A 125 -9.34 -13.66 -7.50
CA VAL A 125 -9.92 -13.68 -6.16
C VAL A 125 -11.26 -12.95 -6.19
N PRO A 126 -12.36 -13.59 -5.75
CA PRO A 126 -13.63 -12.89 -5.56
C PRO A 126 -13.44 -11.70 -4.60
N PRO A 127 -13.98 -10.50 -4.89
CA PRO A 127 -13.82 -9.35 -4.01
C PRO A 127 -14.26 -9.60 -2.56
N SER A 128 -15.27 -10.46 -2.34
CA SER A 128 -15.72 -10.88 -1.00
C SER A 128 -14.71 -11.70 -0.19
N GLU A 129 -13.66 -12.21 -0.84
CA GLU A 129 -12.57 -12.96 -0.21
C GLU A 129 -11.33 -12.07 0.04
N ILE A 130 -11.34 -10.81 -0.43
CA ILE A 130 -10.34 -9.80 -0.05
C ILE A 130 -10.90 -9.03 1.14
N VAL A 131 -10.26 -9.20 2.30
CA VAL A 131 -10.76 -8.70 3.59
C VAL A 131 -9.97 -7.52 4.11
N GLY A 132 -9.00 -7.02 3.35
CA GLY A 132 -8.23 -5.85 3.73
C GLY A 132 -7.04 -5.59 2.80
N ALA A 133 -6.40 -4.44 2.99
CA ALA A 133 -5.20 -4.03 2.29
C ALA A 133 -4.42 -2.97 3.07
N THR A 134 -3.16 -2.74 2.73
CA THR A 134 -2.41 -1.57 3.21
C THR A 134 -2.88 -0.31 2.50
N GLY A 135 -3.46 0.64 3.25
CA GLY A 135 -3.91 1.93 2.71
C GLY A 135 -2.80 2.97 2.69
N CYS A 136 -2.82 3.88 1.70
CA CYS A 136 -1.78 4.90 1.46
C CYS A 136 -0.32 4.36 1.52
N CYS A 137 -0.06 3.07 1.34
CA CYS A 137 1.26 2.45 1.53
C CYS A 137 1.54 1.42 0.45
N GLY A 138 2.79 1.38 -0.02
CA GLY A 138 3.24 0.46 -1.05
C GLY A 138 4.61 -0.13 -0.74
N VAL A 139 4.81 -1.38 -1.10
CA VAL A 139 6.12 -2.03 -1.15
C VAL A 139 6.77 -1.67 -2.47
N ILE A 140 7.96 -1.06 -2.41
CA ILE A 140 8.68 -0.58 -3.58
C ILE A 140 9.91 -1.46 -3.78
N TYR A 141 10.12 -1.94 -5.01
CA TYR A 141 11.35 -2.63 -5.40
C TYR A 141 12.04 -1.91 -6.55
N VAL A 142 13.29 -1.51 -6.37
CA VAL A 142 14.09 -0.87 -7.43
C VAL A 142 15.20 -1.81 -7.87
N LYS A 143 15.12 -2.31 -9.11
CA LYS A 143 16.16 -3.15 -9.72
C LYS A 143 17.25 -2.32 -10.39
N ASP A 144 16.83 -1.31 -11.16
CA ASP A 144 17.69 -0.38 -11.88
C ASP A 144 17.16 1.04 -11.68
N SER A 145 17.85 1.85 -10.89
CA SER A 145 17.43 3.22 -10.58
C SER A 145 17.31 4.12 -11.81
N ASN A 146 18.16 3.93 -12.83
CA ASN A 146 18.10 4.76 -14.04
C ASN A 146 16.85 4.44 -14.85
N VAL A 147 16.47 3.17 -14.96
CA VAL A 147 15.25 2.79 -15.68
C VAL A 147 14.01 3.09 -14.82
N ALA A 148 14.04 2.79 -13.52
CA ALA A 148 12.93 3.05 -12.61
C ALA A 148 12.51 4.53 -12.60
N THR A 149 13.48 5.46 -12.61
CA THR A 149 13.19 6.91 -12.67
C THR A 149 12.55 7.36 -14.00
N THR A 150 12.76 6.62 -15.09
CA THR A 150 12.03 6.85 -16.35
C THR A 150 10.60 6.31 -16.31
N VAL A 151 10.34 5.25 -15.53
CA VAL A 151 8.99 4.72 -15.30
C VAL A 151 8.20 5.69 -14.41
N ARG A 152 8.78 6.08 -13.28
CA ARG A 152 8.22 7.06 -12.35
C ARG A 152 9.34 7.92 -11.74
N PRO A 153 9.31 9.25 -11.90
CA PRO A 153 10.36 10.13 -11.37
C PRO A 153 10.56 10.00 -9.86
N TRP A 154 9.49 9.79 -9.08
CA TRP A 154 9.57 9.63 -7.63
C TRP A 154 10.39 8.41 -7.19
N ALA A 155 10.66 7.44 -8.08
CA ALA A 155 11.53 6.31 -7.78
C ALA A 155 12.96 6.72 -7.42
N GLU A 156 13.38 7.96 -7.74
CA GLU A 156 14.69 8.50 -7.35
C GLU A 156 14.89 8.58 -5.82
N ALA A 157 13.79 8.64 -5.06
CA ALA A 157 13.83 8.70 -3.60
C ALA A 157 14.13 7.35 -2.95
N PHE A 158 14.13 6.26 -3.71
CA PHE A 158 14.27 4.89 -3.21
C PHE A 158 15.60 4.28 -3.66
N ALA A 159 16.30 3.67 -2.70
CA ALA A 159 17.51 2.91 -2.99
C ALA A 159 17.18 1.62 -3.77
N PRO A 160 18.13 1.06 -4.55
CA PRO A 160 18.00 -0.27 -5.12
C PRO A 160 17.66 -1.33 -4.06
N GLY A 161 16.80 -2.29 -4.42
CA GLY A 161 16.28 -3.31 -3.51
C GLY A 161 14.87 -3.01 -3.01
N TYR A 162 14.47 -3.68 -1.92
CA TYR A 162 13.17 -3.49 -1.30
C TYR A 162 13.16 -2.31 -0.34
N THR A 163 12.07 -1.56 -0.37
CA THR A 163 11.74 -0.46 0.55
C THR A 163 10.23 -0.39 0.72
N VAL A 164 9.78 0.47 1.63
CA VAL A 164 8.36 0.82 1.79
C VAL A 164 8.20 2.31 1.51
N GLY A 165 7.09 2.68 0.89
CA GLY A 165 6.73 4.06 0.68
C GLY A 165 5.29 4.34 1.07
N VAL A 166 5.02 5.57 1.49
CA VAL A 166 3.66 6.09 1.67
C VAL A 166 3.28 7.00 0.52
N GLY A 167 2.00 6.97 0.14
CA GLY A 167 1.44 7.84 -0.89
C GLY A 167 1.36 9.28 -0.43
N GLU A 168 1.71 10.20 -1.31
CA GLU A 168 1.54 11.64 -1.13
C GLU A 168 0.95 12.23 -2.41
N ASP A 169 -0.12 13.02 -2.26
CA ASP A 169 -0.75 13.75 -3.36
C ASP A 169 0.28 14.66 -4.05
N VAL A 170 0.24 14.69 -5.38
CA VAL A 170 1.03 15.65 -6.16
C VAL A 170 0.11 16.77 -6.69
N PRO A 171 0.24 18.01 -6.19
CA PRO A 171 -0.61 19.11 -6.63
C PRO A 171 -0.61 19.32 -8.15
N GLY A 172 -1.80 19.23 -8.76
CA GLY A 172 -1.98 19.40 -10.21
C GLY A 172 -1.68 18.15 -11.04
N SER A 173 -1.39 17.03 -10.40
CA SER A 173 -1.27 15.70 -11.02
C SER A 173 -2.57 14.91 -10.86
N SER A 174 -2.84 13.98 -11.78
CA SER A 174 -3.86 12.94 -11.59
C SER A 174 -3.35 11.74 -10.80
N TYR A 175 -2.04 11.70 -10.54
CA TYR A 175 -1.34 10.60 -9.89
C TYR A 175 -0.60 11.08 -8.66
N ASP A 176 -0.53 10.19 -7.68
CA ASP A 176 0.23 10.34 -6.45
C ASP A 176 1.69 9.93 -6.67
N LYS A 177 2.53 10.25 -5.69
CA LYS A 177 3.90 9.75 -5.60
C LYS A 177 4.05 8.91 -4.33
N PHE A 178 5.08 8.08 -4.30
CA PHE A 178 5.54 7.49 -3.04
C PHE A 178 6.70 8.31 -2.48
N VAL A 179 6.75 8.41 -1.16
CA VAL A 179 7.92 8.87 -0.40
C VAL A 179 8.36 7.77 0.57
N PRO A 180 9.67 7.61 0.86
CA PRO A 180 10.17 6.55 1.73
C PRO A 180 9.52 6.56 3.11
N ALA A 181 9.24 5.37 3.64
CA ALA A 181 8.65 5.14 4.95
C ALA A 181 9.31 3.96 5.66
N ASP A 182 9.05 3.83 6.97
CA ASP A 182 9.56 2.73 7.78
C ASP A 182 8.80 1.43 7.49
N ALA A 183 9.54 0.35 7.22
CA ALA A 183 8.95 -0.96 6.96
C ALA A 183 8.34 -1.61 8.21
N SER A 184 8.58 -1.07 9.41
CA SER A 184 8.06 -1.56 10.69
C SER A 184 6.84 -0.80 11.22
N ASP A 185 6.37 0.22 10.50
CA ASP A 185 5.21 1.06 10.88
C ASP A 185 4.11 1.03 9.81
N VAL A 186 3.90 -0.12 9.18
CA VAL A 186 2.87 -0.28 8.15
C VAL A 186 1.52 -0.60 8.79
N VAL A 187 0.44 -0.01 8.27
CA VAL A 187 -0.92 -0.29 8.73
C VAL A 187 -1.65 -1.16 7.70
N LEU A 188 -2.06 -2.35 8.12
CA LEU A 188 -3.00 -3.19 7.39
C LEU A 188 -4.42 -2.83 7.83
N ILE A 189 -5.25 -2.39 6.90
CA ILE A 189 -6.65 -2.05 7.18
C ILE A 189 -7.52 -3.25 6.83
N ILE A 190 -8.33 -3.73 7.78
CA ILE A 190 -9.36 -4.75 7.55
C ILE A 190 -10.69 -4.03 7.35
N ASP A 191 -11.11 -3.98 6.09
CA ASP A 191 -12.35 -3.39 5.58
C ASP A 191 -12.61 -3.90 4.15
N GLU A 192 -13.77 -3.59 3.57
CA GLU A 192 -13.97 -3.73 2.13
C GLU A 192 -12.96 -2.85 1.38
N VAL A 193 -12.33 -3.38 0.34
CA VAL A 193 -11.27 -2.67 -0.41
C VAL A 193 -11.74 -1.31 -0.93
N THR A 194 -13.03 -1.16 -1.26
CA THR A 194 -13.62 0.11 -1.70
C THR A 194 -13.65 1.20 -0.61
N ASN A 195 -13.49 0.82 0.65
CA ASN A 195 -13.39 1.74 1.80
C ASN A 195 -11.94 2.04 2.19
N ILE A 196 -10.97 1.45 1.49
CA ILE A 196 -9.54 1.62 1.72
C ILE A 196 -8.98 2.52 0.63
N GLU A 197 -8.39 3.63 1.03
CA GLU A 197 -7.70 4.54 0.11
C GLU A 197 -6.36 3.93 -0.31
N LEU A 198 -6.25 3.62 -1.60
CA LEU A 198 -5.03 3.12 -2.22
C LEU A 198 -4.34 4.24 -2.98
N VAL A 199 -3.01 4.20 -3.03
CA VAL A 199 -2.21 5.19 -3.76
C VAL A 199 -2.45 5.06 -5.26
N ASN A 200 -2.86 6.15 -5.92
CA ASN A 200 -3.09 6.19 -7.35
C ASN A 200 -1.81 6.56 -8.10
N TRP A 201 -0.90 5.60 -8.27
CA TRP A 201 0.44 5.84 -8.83
C TRP A 201 0.56 5.55 -10.34
N SER A 202 -0.41 4.85 -10.94
CA SER A 202 -0.35 4.27 -12.29
C SER A 202 -1.41 4.79 -13.24
#